data_AF-A0A2M9ZZD4-F1
#
_entry.id   AF-A0A2M9ZZD4-F1
#
_cell.length_a   1.000
_cell.length_b   1.000
_cell.length_c   1.000
_cell.angle_alpha   90.00
_cell.angle_beta   90.00
_cell.angle_gamma   90.00
#
_symmetry.space_group_name_H-M   'P 1'
#
loop_
_entity.id
_entity.type
_entity.pdbx_description
1 polymer ?
#
loop_
_entity_poly.entity_id
_entity_poly.type
_entity_poly.pdbx_seq_one_letter_code
_entity_poly.pdbx_strand_id
1 'polypeptide(L)'
;MKNIFFIIIFIFGIRCISQDILVIPSEYEIKKSDRKEGTIKFIVINNSGINYDNLILERICIAPTEKDLESLDCVISGFQRLRIETSKSSNQKISIPEGDFVGFIQIRGSEDFENIYSRIVFDSRVSENSKCSHTEVAEGLSFLDIEKCTKLKIRNGKTTEIELEITSKFESFFGEALFIGIISFGLASPQMNIRHTKVNLKNSIN
;
A
#
# COMPACT_ATOMS: atom_id res chain seq x y z
N MET A 1 55.72 -7.78 -30.38
CA MET A 1 54.73 -8.22 -29.36
C MET A 1 54.65 -7.12 -28.31
N LYS A 2 53.53 -6.51 -27.93
CA LYS A 2 52.11 -6.62 -28.25
C LYS A 2 51.55 -5.20 -28.02
N ASN A 3 50.75 -4.72 -28.97
CA ASN A 3 49.85 -3.58 -28.76
C ASN A 3 48.87 -3.93 -27.65
N ILE A 4 48.66 -3.03 -26.68
CA ILE A 4 47.48 -3.09 -25.81
C ILE A 4 46.83 -1.70 -25.87
N PHE A 5 45.78 -1.65 -26.69
CA PHE A 5 44.84 -0.55 -26.85
C PHE A 5 44.13 -0.29 -25.51
N PHE A 6 44.21 0.95 -25.02
CA PHE A 6 43.41 1.43 -23.90
C PHE A 6 42.05 1.87 -24.44
N ILE A 7 41.03 1.02 -24.33
CA ILE A 7 39.64 1.39 -24.66
C ILE A 7 38.94 1.74 -23.35
N ILE A 8 38.79 3.03 -23.09
CA ILE A 8 37.93 3.57 -22.03
C ILE A 8 36.50 3.50 -22.57
N ILE A 9 35.74 2.48 -22.17
CA ILE A 9 34.30 2.43 -22.44
C ILE A 9 33.60 3.28 -21.37
N PHE A 10 33.30 4.53 -21.72
CA PHE A 10 32.32 5.37 -21.04
C PHE A 10 30.93 4.79 -21.34
N ILE A 11 30.48 3.81 -20.54
CA ILE A 11 29.07 3.41 -20.57
C ILE A 11 28.30 4.48 -19.81
N PHE A 12 27.61 5.31 -20.59
CA PHE A 12 26.55 6.20 -20.15
C PHE A 12 25.64 5.47 -19.16
N GLY A 13 25.76 5.81 -17.88
CA GLY A 13 24.76 5.51 -16.87
C GLY A 13 23.51 6.33 -17.17
N ILE A 14 22.70 5.87 -18.12
CA ILE A 14 21.31 6.31 -18.26
C ILE A 14 20.61 5.87 -16.99
N ARG A 15 20.55 6.77 -15.99
CA ARG A 15 19.64 6.65 -14.85
C ARG A 15 18.22 6.86 -15.38
N CYS A 16 17.66 5.83 -16.01
CA CYS A 16 16.21 5.73 -16.18
C CYS A 16 15.67 5.10 -14.90
N ILE A 17 15.30 5.91 -13.91
CA ILE A 17 14.50 5.45 -12.77
C ILE A 17 13.48 6.55 -12.46
N SER A 18 12.40 6.59 -13.24
CA SER A 18 11.10 6.97 -12.70
C SER A 18 10.44 5.66 -12.29
N GLN A 19 10.15 5.48 -11.01
CA GLN A 19 9.43 4.33 -10.50
C GLN A 19 8.23 4.85 -9.73
N ASP A 20 7.04 4.52 -10.22
CA ASP A 20 5.80 5.09 -9.74
C ASP A 20 5.33 4.36 -8.47
N ILE A 21 4.93 5.14 -7.46
CA ILE A 21 4.34 4.67 -6.20
C ILE A 21 2.81 4.47 -6.37
N LEU A 22 2.25 5.17 -7.35
CA LEU A 22 0.83 5.29 -7.66
C LEU A 22 0.62 4.84 -9.10
N VAL A 23 -0.23 3.85 -9.32
CA VAL A 23 -0.68 3.46 -10.66
C VAL A 23 -2.10 3.92 -10.87
N ILE A 24 -2.26 4.76 -11.90
CA ILE A 24 -3.54 5.31 -12.40
C ILE A 24 -3.57 5.16 -13.92
N PRO A 25 -4.75 5.17 -14.56
CA PRO A 25 -4.81 5.06 -16.02
C PRO A 25 -4.08 6.22 -16.71
N SER A 26 -3.39 5.95 -17.82
CA SER A 26 -2.51 6.90 -18.51
C SER A 26 -3.21 8.15 -19.06
N GLU A 27 -4.50 8.07 -19.35
CA GLU A 27 -5.33 9.23 -19.69
C GLU A 27 -5.47 10.22 -18.51
N TYR A 28 -5.17 9.76 -17.29
CA TYR A 28 -5.02 10.55 -16.08
C TYR A 28 -3.54 10.92 -15.78
N GLU A 29 -2.60 10.75 -16.71
CA GLU A 29 -1.21 11.18 -16.53
C GLU A 29 -0.86 12.48 -17.28
N ILE A 30 -1.79 13.04 -18.06
CA ILE A 30 -1.49 14.14 -19.00
C ILE A 30 -1.63 15.55 -18.37
N LYS A 31 -0.55 16.34 -18.52
CA LYS A 31 -0.31 17.79 -18.26
C LYS A 31 -0.68 18.34 -16.87
N LYS A 32 0.33 18.25 -15.99
CA LYS A 32 0.45 18.77 -14.61
C LYS A 32 0.04 20.24 -14.33
N SER A 33 -0.25 21.10 -15.31
CA SER A 33 -0.46 22.54 -15.05
C SER A 33 -1.91 22.95 -14.75
N ASP A 34 -2.91 22.20 -15.22
CA ASP A 34 -4.32 22.63 -15.15
C ASP A 34 -5.21 21.69 -14.33
N ARG A 35 -4.62 20.68 -13.69
CA ARG A 35 -5.38 19.65 -13.00
C ARG A 35 -5.73 20.07 -11.58
N LYS A 36 -7.02 19.99 -11.28
CA LYS A 36 -7.53 20.03 -9.92
C LYS A 36 -7.04 18.78 -9.19
N GLU A 37 -6.31 18.98 -8.10
CA GLU A 37 -5.73 17.91 -7.30
C GLU A 37 -6.25 18.00 -5.87
N GLY A 38 -6.47 16.83 -5.27
CA GLY A 38 -6.62 16.71 -3.83
C GLY A 38 -5.45 15.94 -3.24
N THR A 39 -5.56 15.57 -1.97
CA THR A 39 -4.47 14.89 -1.28
C THR A 39 -4.98 13.75 -0.42
N ILE A 40 -4.31 12.61 -0.44
CA ILE A 40 -4.47 11.57 0.60
C ILE A 40 -3.49 11.87 1.73
N LYS A 41 -4.00 11.92 2.97
CA LYS A 41 -3.19 11.92 4.18
C LYS A 41 -3.38 10.60 4.93
N PHE A 42 -2.28 9.95 5.29
CA PHE A 42 -2.30 8.78 6.17
C PHE A 42 -2.12 9.22 7.61
N ILE A 43 -2.94 8.68 8.51
CA ILE A 43 -2.83 8.88 9.95
C ILE A 43 -2.70 7.49 10.57
N VAL A 44 -1.64 7.25 11.33
CA VAL A 44 -1.44 5.97 12.02
C VAL A 44 -1.75 6.17 13.51
N ILE A 45 -2.64 5.34 14.03
CA ILE A 45 -2.95 5.25 15.46
C ILE A 45 -2.44 3.91 15.95
N ASN A 46 -1.50 3.92 16.90
CA ASN A 46 -0.91 2.70 17.40
C ASN A 46 -1.46 2.36 18.80
N ASN A 47 -2.32 1.34 18.86
CA ASN A 47 -2.92 0.80 20.08
C ASN A 47 -2.41 -0.61 20.41
N SER A 48 -1.33 -1.06 19.76
CA SER A 48 -0.80 -2.43 19.90
C SER A 48 -0.03 -2.70 21.18
N GLY A 49 0.52 -1.65 21.80
CA GLY A 49 1.51 -1.76 22.88
C GLY A 49 2.95 -1.98 22.40
N ILE A 50 3.17 -2.15 21.09
CA ILE A 50 4.47 -2.27 20.43
C ILE A 50 4.80 -0.98 19.71
N ASN A 51 6.07 -0.55 19.69
CA ASN A 51 6.47 0.73 19.11
C ASN A 51 6.94 0.60 17.66
N TYR A 52 6.01 0.51 16.70
CA TYR A 52 6.36 0.58 15.29
C TYR A 52 6.94 1.94 14.93
N ASP A 53 8.17 2.01 14.41
CA ASP A 53 8.76 3.27 13.93
C ASP A 53 8.11 3.78 12.62
N ASN A 54 7.81 2.86 11.70
CA ASN A 54 7.21 3.18 10.41
C ASN A 54 6.40 2.00 9.86
N LEU A 55 5.43 2.33 9.01
CA LEU A 55 4.76 1.39 8.12
C LEU A 55 5.20 1.65 6.68
N ILE A 56 5.03 0.66 5.83
CA ILE A 56 5.37 0.72 4.41
C ILE A 56 4.07 0.64 3.60
N LEU A 57 3.77 1.69 2.86
CA LEU A 57 2.86 1.63 1.72
C LEU A 57 3.58 0.87 0.62
N GLU A 58 3.14 -0.36 0.39
CA GLU A 58 3.73 -1.24 -0.61
C GLU A 58 3.17 -0.95 -2.00
N ARG A 59 1.85 -0.69 -2.11
CA ARG A 59 1.17 -0.49 -3.38
C ARG A 59 -0.02 0.45 -3.24
N ILE A 60 -0.23 1.29 -4.25
CA ILE A 60 -1.45 2.08 -4.44
C ILE A 60 -1.91 1.86 -5.88
N CYS A 61 -3.00 1.12 -6.06
CA CYS A 61 -3.62 0.91 -7.37
C CYS A 61 -5.05 1.41 -7.32
N ILE A 62 -5.34 2.51 -8.00
CA ILE A 62 -6.67 3.12 -7.99
C ILE A 62 -7.09 3.55 -9.39
N ALA A 63 -8.37 3.45 -9.69
CA ALA A 63 -8.93 3.84 -10.98
C ALA A 63 -10.35 4.39 -10.82
N PRO A 64 -10.87 5.18 -11.78
CA PRO A 64 -12.22 5.74 -11.71
C PRO A 64 -13.32 4.66 -11.69
N THR A 65 -13.10 3.56 -12.42
CA THR A 65 -14.05 2.45 -12.55
C THR A 65 -13.37 1.10 -12.34
N GLU A 66 -14.15 0.06 -12.05
CA GLU A 66 -13.64 -1.32 -11.90
C GLU A 66 -13.02 -1.83 -13.21
N LYS A 67 -13.61 -1.47 -14.35
CA LYS A 67 -13.08 -1.82 -15.67
C LYS A 67 -11.70 -1.22 -15.92
N ASP A 68 -11.51 0.05 -15.54
CA ASP A 68 -10.22 0.71 -15.68
C ASP A 68 -9.19 0.05 -14.75
N LEU A 69 -9.59 -0.31 -13.52
CA LEU A 69 -8.74 -1.01 -12.56
C LEU A 69 -8.26 -2.37 -13.09
N GLU A 70 -9.13 -3.14 -13.73
CA GLU A 70 -8.76 -4.44 -14.35
C GLU A 70 -7.73 -4.30 -15.47
N SER A 71 -7.66 -3.12 -16.11
CA SER A 71 -6.67 -2.83 -17.15
C SER A 71 -5.31 -2.37 -16.61
N LEU A 72 -5.24 -2.03 -15.31
CA LEU A 72 -4.00 -1.61 -14.67
C LEU A 72 -3.15 -2.82 -14.28
N ASP A 73 -1.85 -2.74 -14.55
CA ASP A 73 -0.90 -3.70 -14.00
C ASP A 73 -0.58 -3.34 -12.54
N CYS A 74 -1.48 -3.76 -11.65
CA CYS A 74 -1.29 -3.61 -10.20
C CYS A 74 -0.32 -4.65 -9.60
N VAL A 75 0.32 -5.49 -10.44
CA VAL A 75 1.16 -6.62 -10.02
C VAL A 75 2.65 -6.29 -10.14
N ILE A 76 3.03 -5.23 -10.89
CA ILE A 76 4.44 -4.90 -11.20
C ILE A 76 5.30 -4.86 -9.93
N SER A 77 6.36 -5.66 -9.92
CA SER A 77 7.42 -5.74 -8.90
C SER A 77 8.34 -4.50 -8.83
N GLY A 78 7.86 -3.33 -9.28
CA GLY A 78 8.62 -2.09 -9.47
C GLY A 78 8.08 -0.89 -8.68
N PHE A 79 7.03 -1.07 -7.87
CA PHE A 79 6.51 0.00 -7.01
C PHE A 79 7.57 0.46 -6.01
N GLN A 80 7.75 1.77 -5.91
CA GLN A 80 8.49 2.34 -4.80
C GLN A 80 7.67 2.24 -3.52
N ARG A 81 8.33 1.76 -2.47
CA ARG A 81 7.77 1.67 -1.12
C ARG A 81 7.82 3.04 -0.46
N LEU A 82 6.67 3.57 -0.04
CA LEU A 82 6.60 4.81 0.73
C LEU A 82 6.51 4.48 2.23
N ARG A 83 7.43 5.02 3.03
CA ARG A 83 7.43 4.80 4.48
C ARG A 83 6.51 5.78 5.18
N ILE A 84 5.38 5.37 5.72
CA ILE A 84 4.56 6.21 6.61
C ILE A 84 5.14 6.15 8.02
N GLU A 85 5.59 7.28 8.54
CA GLU A 85 5.95 7.38 9.97
C GLU A 85 4.69 7.19 10.83
N THR A 86 4.82 6.41 11.90
CA THR A 86 3.73 6.18 12.87
C THR A 86 3.57 7.31 13.88
N SER A 87 4.51 8.26 13.90
CA SER A 87 4.46 9.44 14.75
C SER A 87 3.25 10.31 14.39
N LYS A 88 2.54 10.87 15.39
CA LYS A 88 1.38 11.76 15.16
C LYS A 88 1.72 13.02 14.35
N SER A 89 2.99 13.36 14.23
CA SER A 89 3.53 14.48 13.44
C SER A 89 3.73 14.15 11.95
N SER A 90 3.61 12.88 11.56
CA SER A 90 3.70 12.41 10.19
C SER A 90 2.62 13.06 9.33
N ASN A 91 3.05 13.90 8.38
CA ASN A 91 2.18 14.60 7.43
C ASN A 91 2.43 14.10 6.01
N GLN A 92 2.66 12.80 5.83
CA GLN A 92 2.84 12.26 4.50
C GLN A 92 1.56 12.38 3.69
N LYS A 93 1.72 13.04 2.55
CA LYS A 93 0.66 13.52 1.68
C LYS A 93 0.98 13.07 0.27
N ILE A 94 0.02 12.40 -0.37
CA ILE A 94 0.11 11.97 -1.76
C ILE A 94 -0.88 12.82 -2.55
N SER A 95 -0.36 13.61 -3.51
CA SER A 95 -1.23 14.38 -4.42
C SER A 95 -1.85 13.44 -5.43
N ILE A 96 -3.17 13.54 -5.62
CA ILE A 96 -3.94 12.70 -6.54
C ILE A 96 -4.92 13.60 -7.31
N PRO A 97 -5.12 13.35 -8.62
CA PRO A 97 -6.17 14.03 -9.37
C PRO A 97 -7.53 13.97 -8.69
N GLU A 98 -8.31 15.04 -8.79
CA GLU A 98 -9.70 15.05 -8.35
C GLU A 98 -10.50 13.95 -9.06
N GLY A 99 -11.30 13.21 -8.29
CA GLY A 99 -12.10 12.10 -8.81
C GLY A 99 -12.67 11.20 -7.72
N ASP A 100 -13.49 10.25 -8.15
CA ASP A 100 -13.94 9.13 -7.34
C ASP A 100 -13.22 7.88 -7.83
N PHE A 101 -12.61 7.14 -6.92
CA PHE A 101 -11.77 6.00 -7.28
C PHE A 101 -12.21 4.72 -6.56
N VAL A 102 -12.08 3.62 -7.29
CA VAL A 102 -12.06 2.24 -6.78
C VAL A 102 -10.63 1.71 -6.81
N GLY A 103 -10.36 0.60 -6.13
CA GLY A 103 -9.03 -0.02 -6.14
C GLY A 103 -8.57 -0.41 -4.74
N PHE A 104 -7.26 -0.41 -4.52
CA PHE A 104 -6.71 -0.76 -3.23
C PHE A 104 -5.40 -0.05 -2.87
N ILE A 105 -5.16 0.04 -1.56
CA ILE A 105 -3.88 0.42 -0.97
C ILE A 105 -3.41 -0.73 -0.11
N GLN A 106 -2.17 -1.18 -0.34
CA GLN A 106 -1.55 -2.27 0.39
C GLN A 106 -0.48 -1.74 1.34
N ILE A 107 -0.59 -2.13 2.61
CA ILE A 107 0.24 -1.66 3.71
C ILE A 107 0.91 -2.86 4.36
N ARG A 108 2.21 -2.74 4.61
CA ARG A 108 3.00 -3.70 5.37
C ARG A 108 3.77 -3.00 6.47
N GLY A 109 3.84 -3.62 7.63
CA GLY A 109 4.70 -3.19 8.72
C GLY A 109 5.35 -4.42 9.33
N SER A 110 6.57 -4.28 9.83
CA SER A 110 7.23 -5.35 10.56
C SER A 110 8.12 -4.72 11.62
N GLU A 111 7.96 -5.17 12.86
CA GLU A 111 8.96 -5.00 13.91
C GLU A 111 9.16 -6.34 14.61
N ASP A 112 10.41 -6.66 14.96
CA ASP A 112 10.83 -7.88 15.66
C ASP A 112 10.16 -9.17 15.12
N PHE A 113 9.02 -9.53 15.73
CA PHE A 113 8.24 -10.73 15.49
C PHE A 113 6.77 -10.43 15.21
N GLU A 114 6.40 -9.21 14.80
CA GLU A 114 5.01 -8.83 14.54
C GLU A 114 4.84 -8.24 13.15
N ASN A 115 4.09 -8.96 12.33
CA ASN A 115 3.80 -8.55 10.96
C ASN A 115 2.44 -7.86 10.89
N ILE A 116 2.43 -6.65 10.35
CA ILE A 116 1.23 -5.98 9.89
C ILE A 116 1.14 -6.23 8.39
N TYR A 117 0.01 -6.76 7.94
CA TYR A 117 -0.28 -6.87 6.52
C TYR A 117 -1.75 -6.55 6.29
N SER A 118 -2.02 -5.42 5.64
CA SER A 118 -3.37 -4.91 5.44
C SER A 118 -3.57 -4.42 4.01
N ARG A 119 -4.78 -4.65 3.48
CA ARG A 119 -5.22 -4.14 2.18
C ARG A 119 -6.53 -3.38 2.35
N ILE A 120 -6.49 -2.09 2.06
CA ILE A 120 -7.65 -1.21 2.02
C ILE A 120 -8.23 -1.31 0.62
N VAL A 121 -9.48 -1.73 0.50
CA VAL A 121 -10.19 -1.88 -0.78
C VAL A 121 -11.29 -0.84 -0.87
N PHE A 122 -11.26 -0.03 -1.93
CA PHE A 122 -12.28 0.96 -2.24
C PHE A 122 -13.25 0.38 -3.27
N ASP A 123 -14.51 0.19 -2.87
CA ASP A 123 -15.53 -0.48 -3.69
C ASP A 123 -16.74 0.43 -3.92
N SER A 124 -17.20 0.48 -5.16
CA SER A 124 -18.36 1.26 -5.60
C SER A 124 -19.68 0.82 -4.96
N ARG A 125 -19.76 -0.42 -4.50
CA ARG A 125 -20.94 -1.06 -3.92
C ARG A 125 -21.11 -0.78 -2.42
N VAL A 126 -20.06 -0.26 -1.76
CA VAL A 126 -20.10 0.05 -0.33
C VAL A 126 -20.69 1.45 -0.13
N SER A 127 -21.74 1.54 0.68
CA SER A 127 -22.49 2.78 0.95
C SER A 127 -21.58 3.87 1.53
N GLU A 128 -21.77 5.12 1.09
CA GLU A 128 -20.94 6.26 1.49
C GLU A 128 -20.95 6.54 3.00
N ASN A 129 -22.03 6.17 3.68
CA ASN A 129 -22.21 6.39 5.13
C ASN A 129 -21.82 5.15 5.96
N SER A 130 -21.37 4.07 5.30
CA SER A 130 -20.97 2.86 6.00
C SER A 130 -19.52 2.95 6.47
N LYS A 131 -19.25 2.40 7.65
CA LYS A 131 -17.88 2.18 8.12
C LYS A 131 -17.22 1.13 7.24
N CYS A 132 -15.89 1.18 7.13
CA CYS A 132 -15.15 0.11 6.48
C CYS A 132 -15.42 -1.22 7.21
N SER A 133 -15.65 -2.28 6.45
CA SER A 133 -15.82 -3.63 6.99
C SER A 133 -14.49 -4.36 6.96
N HIS A 134 -14.21 -5.09 8.04
CA HIS A 134 -12.97 -5.84 8.22
C HIS A 134 -13.19 -7.33 7.97
N THR A 135 -12.27 -7.96 7.24
CA THR A 135 -12.21 -9.40 7.02
C THR A 135 -10.77 -9.90 7.05
N GLU A 136 -10.52 -11.04 7.68
CA GLU A 136 -9.22 -11.71 7.69
C GLU A 136 -9.15 -12.73 6.55
N VAL A 137 -8.08 -12.69 5.76
CA VAL A 137 -7.93 -13.55 4.57
C VAL A 137 -6.54 -14.17 4.53
N ALA A 138 -6.49 -15.45 4.12
CA ALA A 138 -5.24 -16.14 3.79
C ALA A 138 -4.98 -16.06 2.27
N GLU A 139 -3.83 -15.52 1.87
CA GLU A 139 -3.35 -15.45 0.50
C GLU A 139 -2.05 -16.27 0.37
N GLY A 140 -2.18 -17.53 -0.05
CA GLY A 140 -1.07 -18.47 -0.13
C GLY A 140 -0.51 -18.77 1.27
N LEU A 141 0.72 -18.33 1.52
CA LEU A 141 1.43 -18.52 2.80
C LEU A 141 1.39 -17.29 3.71
N SER A 142 0.61 -16.26 3.35
CA SER A 142 0.46 -15.02 4.11
C SER A 142 -0.96 -14.84 4.60
N PHE A 143 -1.10 -14.14 5.72
CA PHE A 143 -2.38 -13.69 6.28
C PHE A 143 -2.42 -12.17 6.21
N LEU A 144 -3.55 -11.62 5.77
CA LEU A 144 -3.76 -10.18 5.72
C LEU A 144 -5.16 -9.78 6.17
N ASP A 145 -5.25 -8.56 6.67
CA ASP A 145 -6.52 -7.89 6.88
C ASP A 145 -6.99 -7.24 5.58
N ILE A 146 -8.27 -7.40 5.25
CA ILE A 146 -8.95 -6.69 4.17
C ILE A 146 -9.95 -5.71 4.78
N GLU A 147 -9.72 -4.44 4.51
CA GLU A 147 -10.57 -3.33 4.94
C GLU A 147 -11.35 -2.82 3.75
N LYS A 148 -12.63 -3.19 3.66
CA LYS A 148 -13.48 -2.81 2.53
C LYS A 148 -14.24 -1.52 2.85
N CYS A 149 -13.90 -0.46 2.16
CA CYS A 149 -14.46 0.88 2.31
C CYS A 149 -15.27 1.30 1.08
N THR A 150 -16.02 2.40 1.22
CA THR A 150 -16.63 3.10 0.07
C THR A 150 -15.55 3.66 -0.87
N LYS A 151 -15.95 4.16 -2.05
CA LYS A 151 -15.03 4.80 -3.01
C LYS A 151 -14.16 5.85 -2.33
N LEU A 152 -12.90 5.90 -2.76
CA LEU A 152 -11.99 6.95 -2.38
C LEU A 152 -12.37 8.22 -3.15
N LYS A 153 -12.79 9.26 -2.43
CA LYS A 153 -13.18 10.54 -3.04
C LYS A 153 -12.07 11.55 -2.85
N ILE A 154 -11.50 12.03 -3.95
CA ILE A 154 -10.50 13.09 -3.97
C ILE A 154 -11.16 14.34 -4.54
N ARG A 155 -11.01 15.48 -3.86
CA ARG A 155 -11.62 16.77 -4.24
C ARG A 155 -10.57 17.86 -4.28
N ASN A 156 -10.75 18.81 -5.19
CA ASN A 156 -9.77 19.86 -5.42
C ASN A 156 -9.41 20.65 -4.16
N GLY A 157 -8.12 20.75 -3.84
CA GLY A 157 -7.62 21.50 -2.69
C GLY A 157 -7.99 20.93 -1.33
N LYS A 158 -8.63 19.75 -1.29
CA LYS A 158 -9.07 19.11 -0.05
C LYS A 158 -8.22 17.88 0.26
N THR A 159 -8.17 17.53 1.54
CA THR A 159 -7.46 16.35 2.04
C THR A 159 -8.46 15.27 2.42
N THR A 160 -8.28 14.08 1.86
CA THR A 160 -8.97 12.85 2.28
C THR A 160 -8.06 12.10 3.23
N GLU A 161 -8.58 11.69 4.39
CA GLU A 161 -7.78 11.03 5.42
C GLU A 161 -8.05 9.53 5.45
N ILE A 162 -6.97 8.75 5.48
CA ILE A 162 -7.00 7.32 5.74
C ILE A 162 -6.37 7.12 7.11
N GLU A 163 -7.21 6.81 8.10
CA GLU A 163 -6.78 6.52 9.45
C GLU A 163 -6.62 5.01 9.59
N LEU A 164 -5.38 4.57 9.84
CA LEU A 164 -5.02 3.19 10.08
C LEU A 164 -4.74 3.01 11.58
N GLU A 165 -5.57 2.21 12.23
CA GLU A 165 -5.38 1.80 13.62
C GLU A 165 -4.66 0.45 13.66
N ILE A 166 -3.49 0.40 14.29
CA ILE A 166 -2.83 -0.86 14.66
C ILE A 166 -3.43 -1.30 16.00
N THR A 167 -4.15 -2.42 16.01
CA THR A 167 -4.92 -2.87 17.17
C THR A 167 -4.09 -3.68 18.15
N SER A 168 -4.62 -3.95 19.35
CA SER A 168 -4.01 -4.89 20.31
C SER A 168 -4.24 -6.36 19.96
N LYS A 169 -5.02 -6.69 18.92
CA LYS A 169 -5.28 -8.07 18.51
C LYS A 169 -4.03 -8.64 17.82
N PHE A 170 -3.53 -9.75 18.35
CA PHE A 170 -2.37 -10.49 17.84
C PHE A 170 -2.76 -11.93 17.62
N GLU A 171 -2.36 -12.50 16.50
CA GLU A 171 -2.49 -13.92 16.23
C GLU A 171 -1.12 -14.50 15.87
N SER A 172 -0.80 -15.65 16.46
CA SER A 172 0.43 -16.39 16.17
C SER A 172 0.09 -17.69 15.48
N PHE A 173 0.81 -17.95 14.40
CA PHE A 173 0.74 -19.18 13.61
C PHE A 173 2.06 -19.95 13.68
N PHE A 174 2.85 -19.73 14.74
CA PHE A 174 4.20 -20.26 14.85
C PHE A 174 4.24 -21.80 14.70
N GLY A 175 3.29 -22.49 15.34
CA GLY A 175 3.23 -23.95 15.31
C GLY A 175 2.91 -24.49 13.92
N GLU A 176 1.89 -23.94 13.28
CA GLU A 176 1.48 -24.28 11.92
C GLU A 176 2.59 -23.94 10.91
N ALA A 177 3.19 -22.76 11.05
CA ALA A 177 4.28 -22.29 10.22
C ALA A 177 5.51 -23.20 10.31
N LEU A 178 5.87 -23.60 11.54
CA LEU A 178 6.97 -24.53 11.79
C LEU A 178 6.68 -25.91 11.19
N PHE A 179 5.46 -26.44 11.37
CA PHE A 179 5.07 -27.72 10.79
C PHE A 179 5.18 -27.70 9.26
N ILE A 180 4.65 -26.66 8.61
CA ILE A 180 4.75 -26.45 7.16
C ILE A 180 6.22 -26.33 6.73
N GLY A 181 7.04 -25.58 7.47
CA GLY A 181 8.47 -25.46 7.23
C GLY A 181 9.19 -26.81 7.26
N ILE A 182 8.85 -27.67 8.23
CA ILE A 182 9.44 -29.01 8.35
C ILE A 182 9.03 -29.91 7.19
N ILE A 183 7.72 -30.03 6.90
CA ILE A 183 7.24 -30.94 5.84
C ILE A 183 7.65 -30.48 4.43
N SER A 184 7.90 -29.18 4.25
CA SER A 184 8.39 -28.62 2.99
C SER A 184 9.92 -28.66 2.87
N PHE A 185 10.63 -29.26 3.84
CA PHE A 185 12.10 -29.24 3.91
C PHE A 185 12.68 -27.81 3.84
N GLY A 186 11.97 -26.83 4.41
CA GLY A 186 12.36 -25.42 4.42
C GLY A 186 12.09 -24.67 3.11
N LEU A 187 11.43 -25.28 2.12
CA LEU A 187 11.10 -24.61 0.85
C LEU A 187 9.91 -23.63 0.98
N ALA A 188 9.07 -23.81 2.00
CA ALA A 188 7.99 -22.88 2.31
C ALA A 188 8.31 -22.08 3.59
N SER A 189 8.10 -20.77 3.53
CA SER A 189 8.25 -19.86 4.67
C SER A 189 6.93 -19.14 4.95
N PRO A 190 5.96 -19.82 5.59
CA PRO A 190 4.70 -19.19 6.00
C PRO A 190 4.89 -18.07 7.00
N GLN A 191 3.99 -17.10 6.93
CA GLN A 191 3.91 -16.01 7.89
C GLN A 191 3.61 -16.57 9.28
N MET A 192 4.39 -16.14 10.26
CA MET A 192 4.39 -16.74 11.60
C MET A 192 3.42 -16.07 12.57
N ASN A 193 2.89 -14.90 12.21
CA ASN A 193 2.00 -14.09 13.05
C ASN A 193 1.38 -12.96 12.24
N ILE A 194 0.34 -12.34 12.80
CA ILE A 194 -0.24 -11.10 12.31
C ILE A 194 -0.68 -10.21 13.48
N ARG A 195 -0.40 -8.92 13.33
CA ARG A 195 -0.95 -7.84 14.16
C ARG A 195 -2.06 -7.17 13.36
N HIS A 196 -3.29 -7.25 13.87
CA HIS A 196 -4.43 -6.78 13.09
C HIS A 196 -4.55 -5.26 13.10
N THR A 197 -5.12 -4.76 12.02
CA THR A 197 -5.40 -3.36 11.78
C THR A 197 -6.89 -3.10 11.61
N LYS A 198 -7.28 -1.84 11.75
CA LYS A 198 -8.59 -1.32 11.34
C LYS A 198 -8.40 -0.05 10.55
N VAL A 199 -9.30 0.21 9.61
CA VAL A 199 -9.25 1.43 8.81
C VAL A 199 -10.52 2.23 8.93
N ASN A 200 -10.33 3.55 9.03
CA ASN A 200 -11.39 4.52 8.92
C ASN A 200 -11.08 5.50 7.79
N LEU A 201 -11.96 5.52 6.78
CA LEU A 201 -11.87 6.42 5.63
C LEU A 201 -12.68 7.69 5.89
N LYS A 202 -12.01 8.84 5.93
CA LYS A 202 -12.67 10.16 6.02
C LYS A 202 -12.54 10.85 4.67
N ASN A 203 -13.51 10.59 3.81
CA ASN A 203 -13.61 11.26 2.52
C ASN A 203 -13.83 12.77 2.70
N SER A 204 -13.15 13.56 1.88
CA SER A 204 -13.42 14.98 1.79
C SER A 204 -14.81 15.22 1.20
N ILE A 205 -15.70 15.87 1.96
CA ILE A 205 -17.03 16.28 1.51
C ILE A 205 -16.92 17.59 0.72
N ASN A 206 -17.79 17.82 -0.28
CA ASN A 206 -17.86 19.06 -1.06
C ASN A 206 -18.30 20.27 -0.24
#